data_AF-A0AAW0YHX2-F1
#
_entry.id   AF-A0AAW0YHX2-F1
#
_cell.length_a   1.000
_cell.length_b   1.000
_cell.length_c   1.000
_cell.angle_alpha   90.00
_cell.angle_beta   90.00
_cell.angle_gamma   90.00
#
_symmetry.space_group_name_H-M   'P 1'
#
loop_
_entity.id
_entity.type
_entity.pdbx_description
1 polymer ?
#
loop_
_entity_poly.entity_id
_entity_poly.type
_entity_poly.pdbx_seq_one_letter_code
_entity_poly.pdbx_strand_id
1 'polypeptide(L)'
;MELHVWHGEAKYGLPSMDLKSLQMLAYIKFSGAPVNIVKSSNPFKSPTGQLPVFKCSEGTFSEFSQVTTFLRKQNFSCDYELSPKQCSEVVAYEHLLLEKLYPALVYLW
;
A
#
# COMPACT_ATOMS: atom_id res chain seq x y z
N MET A 1 -7.71 -12.57 -4.40
CA MET A 1 -6.98 -11.56 -3.62
C MET A 1 -7.88 -10.35 -3.47
N GLU A 2 -8.08 -9.85 -2.26
CA GLU A 2 -8.90 -8.67 -2.01
C GLU A 2 -8.10 -7.65 -1.19
N LEU A 3 -8.16 -6.37 -1.59
CA LEU A 3 -7.58 -5.28 -0.82
C LEU A 3 -8.71 -4.42 -0.25
N HIS A 4 -8.84 -4.41 1.07
CA HIS A 4 -9.70 -3.49 1.79
C HIS A 4 -8.95 -2.18 2.06
N VAL A 5 -9.47 -1.06 1.56
CA VAL A 5 -8.85 0.27 1.71
C VAL A 5 -9.84 1.28 2.25
N TRP A 6 -9.32 2.36 2.83
CA TRP A 6 -10.14 3.52 3.17
C TRP A 6 -10.81 4.11 1.93
N HIS A 7 -12.07 4.53 2.10
CA HIS A 7 -12.78 5.25 1.07
C HIS A 7 -12.09 6.60 0.80
N GLY A 8 -11.84 6.90 -0.47
CA GLY A 8 -11.32 8.20 -0.90
C GLY A 8 -12.43 9.25 -1.07
N GLU A 9 -12.03 10.50 -1.15
CA GLU A 9 -12.96 11.62 -1.38
C GLU A 9 -12.92 12.09 -2.83
N ALA A 10 -14.08 12.03 -3.51
CA ALA A 10 -14.21 12.46 -4.90
C ALA A 10 -13.88 13.95 -5.10
N LYS A 11 -14.08 14.78 -4.08
CA LYS A 11 -13.78 16.23 -4.11
C LYS A 11 -12.29 16.51 -4.37
N TYR A 12 -11.40 15.68 -3.82
CA TYR A 12 -9.95 15.82 -3.99
C TYR A 12 -9.40 14.95 -5.13
N GLY A 13 -10.26 14.15 -5.79
CA GLY A 13 -9.82 13.18 -6.80
C GLY A 13 -8.96 12.04 -6.25
N LEU A 14 -8.95 11.83 -4.93
CA LEU A 14 -8.11 10.84 -4.27
C LEU A 14 -8.81 9.49 -4.16
N PRO A 15 -8.13 8.36 -4.45
CA PRO A 15 -8.73 7.04 -4.34
C PRO A 15 -8.86 6.56 -2.88
N SER A 16 -8.08 7.12 -1.95
CA SER A 16 -8.11 6.91 -0.49
C SER A 16 -7.54 8.14 0.22
N MET A 17 -8.05 8.47 1.42
CA MET A 17 -7.51 9.54 2.28
C MET A 17 -6.35 9.10 3.18
N ASP A 18 -6.17 7.79 3.36
CA ASP A 18 -5.07 7.21 4.13
C ASP A 18 -3.84 6.94 3.24
N LEU A 19 -2.66 7.32 3.74
CA LEU A 19 -1.37 7.19 3.07
C LEU A 19 -1.03 5.72 2.79
N LYS A 20 -1.22 4.83 3.77
CA LYS A 20 -0.88 3.40 3.62
C LYS A 20 -1.78 2.72 2.60
N SER A 21 -3.06 3.05 2.62
CA SER A 21 -4.04 2.58 1.64
C SER A 21 -3.69 3.05 0.22
N LEU A 22 -3.25 4.31 0.07
CA LEU A 22 -2.80 4.85 -1.21
C LEU A 22 -1.55 4.14 -1.72
N GLN A 23 -0.58 3.88 -0.84
CA GLN A 23 0.64 3.13 -1.15
C GLN A 23 0.32 1.71 -1.68
N MET A 24 -0.57 0.97 -1.00
CA MET A 24 -0.99 -0.37 -1.44
C MET A 24 -1.74 -0.34 -2.77
N LEU A 25 -2.65 0.61 -2.97
CA LEU A 25 -3.39 0.77 -4.23
C LEU A 25 -2.45 1.07 -5.41
N ALA A 26 -1.49 1.97 -5.20
CA ALA A 26 -0.49 2.29 -6.21
C ALA A 26 0.35 1.06 -6.56
N TYR A 27 0.83 0.33 -5.56
CA TYR A 27 1.63 -0.87 -5.77
C TYR A 27 0.88 -1.93 -6.58
N ILE A 28 -0.37 -2.24 -6.22
CA ILE A 28 -1.20 -3.21 -6.96
C ILE A 28 -1.45 -2.76 -8.40
N LYS A 29 -1.70 -1.46 -8.60
CA LYS A 29 -1.92 -0.92 -9.94
C LYS A 29 -0.69 -1.05 -10.83
N PHE A 30 0.50 -0.80 -10.28
CA PHE A 30 1.75 -0.91 -11.03
C PHE A 30 2.20 -2.37 -11.22
N SER A 31 1.93 -3.25 -10.26
CA SER A 31 2.28 -4.67 -10.38
C SER A 31 1.38 -5.43 -11.35
N GLY A 32 0.23 -4.87 -11.74
CA GLY A 32 -0.74 -5.51 -12.63
C GLY A 32 -1.43 -6.73 -12.00
N ALA A 33 -1.34 -6.89 -10.67
CA ALA A 33 -1.91 -8.02 -9.97
C ALA A 33 -3.46 -7.97 -10.01
N PRO A 34 -4.15 -9.09 -10.31
CA PRO A 34 -5.61 -9.15 -10.32
C PRO A 34 -6.16 -9.18 -8.88
N VAL A 35 -6.23 -8.00 -8.25
CA VAL A 35 -6.74 -7.82 -6.90
C VAL A 35 -8.06 -7.05 -6.93
N ASN A 36 -9.07 -7.57 -6.25
CA ASN A 36 -10.35 -6.87 -6.09
C ASN A 36 -10.22 -5.78 -5.01
N ILE A 37 -10.57 -4.54 -5.34
CA ILE A 37 -10.44 -3.40 -4.43
C ILE A 37 -11.79 -3.16 -3.73
N VAL A 38 -11.82 -3.40 -2.43
CA VAL A 38 -13.01 -3.19 -1.59
C VAL A 38 -12.82 -1.92 -0.77
N LYS A 39 -13.55 -0.87 -1.12
CA LYS A 39 -13.53 0.38 -0.35
C LYS A 39 -14.40 0.22 0.90
N SER A 40 -13.83 0.48 2.07
CA SER A 40 -14.53 0.46 3.36
C SER A 40 -14.40 1.82 4.05
N SER A 41 -15.46 2.24 4.72
CA SER A 41 -15.47 3.39 5.63
C SER A 41 -15.36 2.98 7.10
N ASN A 42 -15.32 1.67 7.39
CA ASN A 42 -15.31 1.15 8.75
C ASN A 42 -14.16 0.16 8.97
N PRO A 43 -13.18 0.50 9.83
CA PRO A 43 -12.04 -0.36 10.15
C PRO A 43 -12.42 -1.55 11.03
N PHE A 44 -13.52 -1.48 11.79
CA PHE A 44 -14.01 -2.61 12.61
C PHE A 44 -14.56 -3.78 11.78
N LYS A 45 -14.75 -3.59 10.47
CA LYS A 45 -15.07 -4.68 9.54
C LYS A 45 -13.83 -5.48 9.12
N SER A 46 -12.62 -5.02 9.44
CA SER A 46 -11.39 -5.77 9.20
C SER A 46 -11.02 -6.58 10.45
N PRO A 47 -10.48 -7.80 10.30
CA PRO A 47 -10.13 -8.66 11.44
C PRO A 47 -9.02 -8.07 12.32
N THR A 48 -8.23 -7.14 11.78
CA THR A 48 -7.16 -6.43 12.50
C THR A 48 -7.61 -5.11 13.11
N GLY A 49 -8.85 -4.66 12.87
CA GLY A 49 -9.34 -3.36 13.32
C GLY A 49 -8.63 -2.15 12.69
N GLN A 50 -7.82 -2.38 11.66
CA GLN A 50 -7.06 -1.37 10.93
C GLN A 50 -7.29 -1.52 9.43
N LEU A 51 -7.10 -0.45 8.67
CA LEU A 51 -7.09 -0.43 7.21
C LEU A 51 -5.81 0.30 6.78
N PRO A 52 -5.18 -0.08 5.66
CA PRO A 52 -5.60 -1.08 4.67
C PRO A 52 -5.33 -2.54 5.10
N VAL A 53 -6.06 -3.49 4.52
CA VAL A 53 -5.92 -4.92 4.79
C VAL A 53 -6.00 -5.71 3.50
N PHE A 54 -4.96 -6.49 3.23
CA PHE A 54 -4.88 -7.41 2.10
C PHE A 54 -5.28 -8.82 2.54
N LYS A 55 -6.30 -9.37 1.90
CA LYS A 55 -6.78 -10.74 2.12
C LYS A 55 -6.40 -11.64 0.96
N CYS A 56 -5.77 -12.76 1.28
CA CYS A 56 -5.39 -13.80 0.35
C CYS A 56 -5.75 -15.19 0.91
N SER A 57 -5.60 -16.23 0.09
CA SER A 57 -5.78 -17.63 0.48
C SER A 57 -4.85 -18.06 1.62
N GLU A 58 -3.64 -17.48 1.70
CA GLU A 58 -2.65 -17.79 2.75
C GLU A 58 -2.89 -17.04 4.07
N GLY A 59 -3.74 -16.00 4.08
CA GLY A 59 -4.00 -15.22 5.28
C GLY A 59 -4.34 -13.76 5.01
N THR A 60 -4.29 -12.97 6.08
CA THR A 60 -4.58 -11.53 6.07
C THR A 60 -3.33 -10.74 6.47
N PHE A 61 -2.93 -9.79 5.63
CA PHE A 61 -1.74 -8.96 5.83
C PHE A 61 -2.14 -7.49 5.92
N SER A 62 -1.60 -6.77 6.90
CA SER A 62 -1.81 -5.32 7.09
C SER A 62 -0.56 -4.49 6.77
N GLU A 63 0.61 -5.10 6.76
CA GLU A 63 1.88 -4.41 6.52
C GLU A 63 2.27 -4.43 5.04
N PHE A 64 2.78 -3.30 4.54
CA PHE A 64 3.20 -3.18 3.15
C PHE A 64 4.30 -4.18 2.76
N SER A 65 5.32 -4.38 3.62
CA SER A 65 6.43 -5.30 3.34
C SER A 65 5.97 -6.75 3.15
N GLN A 66 4.96 -7.17 3.91
CA GLN A 66 4.39 -8.51 3.83
C GLN A 66 3.63 -8.70 2.51
N VAL A 67 2.84 -7.68 2.12
CA VAL A 67 2.08 -7.69 0.86
C VAL A 67 3.00 -7.69 -0.36
N THR A 68 4.05 -6.85 -0.38
CA THR A 68 5.01 -6.83 -1.50
C THR A 68 5.79 -8.13 -1.59
N THR A 69 6.20 -8.71 -0.45
CA THR A 69 6.86 -10.02 -0.43
C THR A 69 5.95 -11.13 -0.96
N PHE A 70 4.66 -11.11 -0.59
CA PHE A 70 3.68 -12.05 -1.11
C PHE A 70 3.47 -11.90 -2.62
N LEU A 71 3.28 -10.67 -3.10
CA LEU A 71 3.09 -10.40 -4.54
C LEU A 71 4.33 -10.75 -5.37
N ARG A 72 5.53 -10.49 -4.84
CA ARG A 72 6.80 -10.93 -5.45
C ARG A 72 6.88 -12.45 -5.61
N LYS A 73 6.45 -13.23 -4.61
CA LYS A 73 6.39 -14.70 -4.72
C LYS A 73 5.42 -15.18 -5.82
N GLN A 74 4.36 -14.42 -6.07
CA GLN A 74 3.35 -14.70 -7.11
C GLN A 74 3.75 -14.18 -8.50
N ASN A 75 5.01 -13.75 -8.69
CA ASN A 75 5.53 -13.14 -9.91
C ASN A 75 4.96 -11.75 -10.26
N PHE A 76 4.37 -11.05 -9.29
CA PHE A 76 3.87 -9.67 -9.46
C PHE A 76 4.79 -8.66 -8.77
N SER A 77 6.07 -8.64 -9.15
CA SER A 77 7.03 -7.63 -8.69
C SER A 77 7.05 -6.41 -9.59
N CYS A 78 7.07 -5.21 -9.00
CA CYS A 78 7.35 -3.98 -9.73
C CYS A 78 8.84 -3.78 -10.02
N ASP A 79 9.72 -4.55 -9.37
CA ASP A 79 11.16 -4.29 -9.34
C ASP A 79 11.98 -5.16 -10.30
N TYR A 80 11.33 -5.89 -11.22
CA TYR A 80 12.01 -6.86 -12.09
C TYR A 80 13.08 -6.26 -12.99
N GLU A 81 12.94 -4.99 -13.37
CA GLU A 81 13.85 -4.31 -14.28
C GLU A 81 14.87 -3.41 -13.57
N LEU A 82 14.83 -3.35 -12.23
CA LEU A 82 15.70 -2.46 -11.46
C LEU A 82 17.08 -3.07 -11.20
N SER A 83 18.12 -2.26 -11.41
CA SER A 83 19.48 -2.61 -11.01
C SER A 83 19.64 -2.58 -9.48
N PRO A 84 20.63 -3.31 -8.92
CA PRO A 84 20.90 -3.29 -7.48
C PRO A 84 21.13 -1.88 -6.91
N LYS A 85 21.74 -1.00 -7.71
CA LYS A 85 21.95 0.41 -7.34
C LYS A 85 20.61 1.14 -7.21
N GLN A 86 19.73 1.00 -8.20
CA GLN A 86 18.41 1.64 -8.17
C GLN A 86 17.56 1.13 -7.01
N CYS A 87 17.63 -0.18 -6.69
CA CYS A 87 16.96 -0.72 -5.50
C CYS A 87 17.44 -0.04 -4.21
N SER A 88 18.75 0.22 -4.08
CA SER A 88 19.30 0.93 -2.92
C SER A 88 18.86 2.40 -2.87
N GLU A 89 18.77 3.06 -4.03
CA GLU A 89 18.29 4.45 -4.14
C GLU A 89 16.81 4.55 -3.74
N VAL A 90 15.96 3.60 -4.16
CA VAL A 90 14.54 3.55 -3.77
C VAL A 90 14.38 3.48 -2.25
N VAL A 91 15.15 2.62 -1.58
CA VAL A 91 15.12 2.50 -0.11
C VAL A 91 15.58 3.81 0.55
N ALA A 92 16.63 4.44 0.02
CA ALA A 92 17.13 5.72 0.53
C ALA A 92 16.07 6.84 0.39
N TYR A 93 15.39 6.92 -0.75
CA TYR A 93 14.32 7.90 -0.96
C TYR A 93 13.10 7.62 -0.08
N GLU A 94 12.73 6.36 0.13
CA GLU A 94 11.66 5.99 1.06
C GLU A 94 11.96 6.50 2.48
N HIS A 95 13.18 6.27 2.97
CA HIS A 95 13.59 6.75 4.30
C HIS A 95 13.63 8.27 4.38
N LEU A 96 14.11 8.95 3.33
CA LEU A 96 14.11 10.41 3.27
C LEU A 96 12.69 10.98 3.39
N LEU A 97 11.70 10.39 2.70
CA LEU A 97 10.31 10.81 2.79
C LEU A 97 9.74 10.57 4.20
N LEU A 98 10.04 9.43 4.81
CA LEU A 98 9.61 9.10 6.17
C LEU A 98 10.23 10.02 7.23
N GLU A 99 11.47 10.47 7.05
CA GLU A 99 12.12 11.37 8.01
C GLU A 99 11.75 12.83 7.84
N LYS A 100 11.60 13.31 6.59
CA LYS A 100 11.44 14.74 6.30
C LYS A 100 10.00 15.14 6.05
N LEU A 101 9.25 14.35 5.29
CA LEU A 101 7.91 14.73 4.81
C LEU A 101 6.80 14.14 5.68
N TYR A 102 6.96 12.91 6.15
CA TYR A 102 5.95 12.26 6.96
C TYR A 102 5.63 13.01 8.27
N PRO A 103 6.61 13.52 9.04
CA PRO A 103 6.30 14.32 10.23
C PRO A 103 5.52 15.59 9.87
N ALA A 104 5.93 16.29 8.80
CA ALA A 104 5.22 17.48 8.33
C ALA A 104 3.77 17.19 7.96
N LEU A 105 3.49 16.02 7.36
CA LEU A 105 2.12 15.58 7.03
C LEU A 105 1.30 15.26 8.29
N VAL A 106 1.89 14.60 9.29
CA VAL A 106 1.20 14.23 10.54
C VAL A 106 0.85 15.48 11.37
N TYR A 107 1.72 16.49 11.38
CA TYR A 107 1.52 17.74 12.12
C TYR A 107 0.86 18.86 11.30
N LEU A 108 0.34 18.56 10.09
CA LEU A 108 -0.28 19.54 9.20
C LEU A 108 -1.69 19.99 9.66
N TRP A 109 -2.09 19.69 10.89
CA TRP A 109 -3.46 19.85 11.40
C TRP A 109 -3.51 20.81 12.58
#